data_AF-A0A3C1RTV8-F1
#
_entry.id   AF-A0A3C1RTV8-F1
#
_cell.length_a   1.000
_cell.length_b   1.000
_cell.length_c   1.000
_cell.angle_alpha   90.00
_cell.angle_beta   90.00
_cell.angle_gamma   90.00
#
_symmetry.space_group_name_H-M   'P 1'
#
loop_
_entity.id
_entity.type
_entity.pdbx_description
1 polymer ?
#
loop_
_entity_poly.entity_id
_entity_poly.type
_entity_poly.pdbx_seq_one_letter_code
_entity_poly.pdbx_strand_id
1 'polypeptide(L)' 'MKKDKQNEMEDELLSEYDFQQLEGGVKGKYVERYRAGTNLVLLDPDIAQSFPNDQAVNEALRMLIEIAQRQQ' A
#
# COMPACT_ATOMS: atom_id res chain seq x y z
N MET A 1 -11.41 44.88 11.11
CA MET A 1 -10.35 44.39 10.20
C MET A 1 -10.34 42.88 10.27
N LYS A 2 -10.10 42.21 9.13
CA LYS A 2 -10.32 40.77 8.94
C LYS A 2 -9.31 39.94 9.74
N LYS A 3 -9.75 38.72 10.06
CA LYS A 3 -9.19 37.71 10.96
C LYS A 3 -7.98 37.02 10.30
N ASP A 4 -6.80 37.12 10.88
CA ASP A 4 -5.70 36.20 10.56
C ASP A 4 -5.76 35.05 11.57
N LYS A 5 -6.27 33.91 11.10
CA LYS A 5 -6.13 32.65 11.82
C LYS A 5 -4.65 32.31 11.78
N GLN A 6 -3.96 32.47 12.90
CA GLN A 6 -2.62 31.91 13.06
C GLN A 6 -2.72 30.41 12.78
N ASN A 7 -1.97 29.98 11.78
CA ASN A 7 -1.90 28.60 11.36
C ASN A 7 -0.99 27.90 12.37
N GLU A 8 -1.59 27.26 13.38
CA GLU A 8 -0.91 26.53 14.46
C GLU A 8 -0.29 25.22 13.96
N MET A 9 0.62 25.34 13.00
CA MET A 9 1.67 24.36 12.77
C MET A 9 2.93 25.20 12.59
N GLU A 10 3.46 25.73 13.69
CA GLU A 10 4.84 26.19 13.68
C GLU A 10 5.68 25.04 13.17
N ASP A 11 6.46 25.30 12.14
CA ASP A 11 7.30 24.31 11.50
C ASP A 11 8.38 23.89 12.49
N GLU A 12 8.14 22.81 13.24
CA GLU A 12 9.08 22.25 14.23
C GLU A 12 10.31 21.62 13.55
N LEU A 13 10.40 21.63 12.22
CA LEU A 13 11.54 21.11 11.48
C LEU A 13 12.78 21.97 11.74
N LEU A 14 13.91 21.29 12.03
CA LEU A 14 15.21 21.96 12.08
C LEU A 14 15.56 22.51 10.70
N SER A 15 16.28 23.63 10.66
CA SER A 15 16.68 24.35 9.43
C SER A 15 17.37 23.47 8.38
N GLU A 16 18.03 22.41 8.82
CA GLU A 16 18.74 21.42 8.01
C GLU A 16 17.79 20.47 7.26
N TYR A 17 16.51 20.41 7.63
CA TYR A 17 15.46 19.62 7.00
C TYR A 17 14.57 20.45 6.07
N ASP A 18 15.17 21.39 5.34
CA ASP A 18 14.48 22.09 4.25
C ASP A 18 14.32 21.15 3.04
N PHE A 19 13.14 20.55 2.93
CA PHE A 19 12.80 19.64 1.82
C PHE A 19 12.81 20.34 0.44
N GLN A 20 12.83 21.68 0.37
CA GLN A 20 13.00 22.42 -0.89
C GLN A 20 14.44 22.35 -1.41
N GLN A 21 15.42 22.06 -0.55
CA GLN A 21 16.84 21.91 -0.89
C GLN A 21 17.20 20.50 -1.35
N LEU A 22 16.30 19.52 -1.17
CA LEU A 22 16.51 18.15 -1.64
C LEU A 22 16.35 18.04 -3.15
N GLU A 23 17.47 18.14 -3.88
CA GLU A 23 17.49 17.82 -5.31
C GLU A 23 17.11 16.35 -5.56
N GLY A 24 16.08 16.13 -6.37
CA GLY A 24 15.61 14.79 -6.75
C GLY A 24 14.59 14.13 -5.80
N GLY A 25 14.17 14.84 -4.73
CA GLY A 25 13.09 14.39 -3.84
C GLY A 25 11.72 14.49 -4.50
N VAL A 26 11.14 13.37 -4.95
CA VAL A 26 9.77 13.34 -5.52
C VAL A 26 8.76 12.96 -4.45
N LYS A 27 7.89 13.89 -4.05
CA LYS A 27 6.78 13.61 -3.13
C LYS A 27 5.86 12.55 -3.75
N GLY A 28 5.66 11.46 -3.03
CA GLY A 28 4.77 10.38 -3.47
C GLY A 28 5.35 9.47 -4.56
N LYS A 29 6.68 9.40 -4.72
CA LYS A 29 7.37 8.53 -5.71
C LYS A 29 6.85 7.09 -5.81
N TYR A 30 6.36 6.52 -4.71
CA TYR A 30 5.82 5.16 -4.65
C TYR A 30 4.35 5.08 -4.26
N VAL A 31 3.64 6.22 -4.21
CA VAL A 31 2.23 6.27 -3.80
C VAL A 31 1.35 5.45 -4.74
N GLU A 32 1.60 5.50 -6.05
CA GLU A 32 0.85 4.69 -7.01
C GLU A 32 1.11 3.18 -6.84
N ARG A 33 2.34 2.77 -6.53
CA ARG A 33 2.68 1.36 -6.26
C ARG A 33 2.03 0.86 -4.97
N TYR A 34 1.96 1.72 -3.96
CA TYR A 34 1.31 1.41 -2.70
C TYR A 34 -0.22 1.38 -2.84
N ARG A 35 -0.81 2.32 -3.59
CA ARG A 35 -2.25 2.41 -3.88
C ARG A 35 -2.76 1.30 -4.80
N ALA A 36 -1.91 0.80 -5.69
CA ALA A 36 -2.18 -0.42 -6.45
C ALA A 36 -2.43 -1.63 -5.54
N GLY A 37 -2.06 -1.53 -4.25
CA GLY A 37 -2.66 -2.26 -3.15
C GLY A 37 -2.37 -3.76 -3.15
N THR A 38 -1.57 -4.21 -2.20
CA THR A 38 -1.60 -5.62 -1.80
C THR A 38 -2.83 -5.81 -0.92
N ASN A 39 -3.91 -6.40 -1.47
CA ASN A 39 -5.03 -6.86 -0.66
C ASN A 39 -4.54 -8.08 0.16
N LEU A 40 -4.08 -7.83 1.38
CA LEU A 40 -3.64 -8.88 2.29
C LEU A 40 -4.86 -9.53 2.93
N VAL A 41 -5.04 -10.81 2.65
CA VAL A 41 -6.06 -11.65 3.27
C VAL A 41 -5.35 -12.63 4.21
N LEU A 42 -5.73 -12.62 5.48
CA LEU A 42 -5.25 -13.60 6.44
C LEU A 42 -5.94 -14.94 6.16
N LEU A 43 -5.15 -15.99 5.95
CA LEU A 43 -5.65 -17.35 5.83
C LEU A 43 -5.81 -17.96 7.23
N ASP A 44 -6.77 -18.86 7.38
CA ASP A 44 -6.86 -19.69 8.57
C ASP A 44 -5.61 -20.57 8.73
N PRO A 45 -5.19 -20.91 9.97
CA PRO A 45 -3.91 -21.58 10.20
C PRO A 45 -3.76 -22.94 9.51
N ASP A 46 -4.84 -23.70 9.35
CA ASP A 46 -4.87 -24.99 8.67
C ASP A 46 -4.68 -24.84 7.15
N ILE A 47 -5.29 -23.81 6.56
CA ILE A 47 -5.11 -23.47 5.15
C ILE A 47 -3.69 -22.97 4.91
N ALA A 48 -3.18 -22.10 5.78
CA ALA A 48 -1.80 -21.59 5.68
C ALA A 48 -0.75 -22.71 5.76
N GLN A 49 -0.99 -23.76 6.57
CA GLN A 49 -0.11 -24.93 6.65
C GLN A 49 -0.10 -25.76 5.36
N SER A 50 -1.16 -25.68 4.55
CA SER A 50 -1.29 -26.45 3.32
C SER A 50 -0.52 -25.85 2.14
N PHE A 51 -0.11 -24.57 2.23
CA PHE A 51 0.57 -23.86 1.14
C PHE A 51 1.95 -23.32 1.58
N PRO A 52 3.02 -23.59 0.80
CA PRO A 52 4.37 -23.14 1.16
C PRO A 52 4.61 -21.64 0.94
N ASN A 53 3.84 -21.00 0.05
CA ASN A 53 3.95 -19.58 -0.26
C ASN A 53 2.68 -19.04 -0.96
N ASP A 54 2.65 -17.73 -1.19
CA ASP A 54 1.59 -16.99 -1.87
C ASP A 54 1.39 -17.42 -3.33
N GLN A 55 2.47 -17.77 -4.05
CA GLN A 55 2.38 -18.27 -5.42
C GLN A 55 1.52 -19.54 -5.49
N ALA A 56 1.73 -20.50 -4.59
CA ALA A 56 0.98 -21.75 -4.54
C ALA A 56 -0.52 -21.52 -4.24
N VAL A 57 -0.83 -20.58 -3.33
CA VAL A 57 -2.22 -20.19 -3.04
C VAL A 57 -2.88 -19.60 -4.28
N ASN A 58 -2.20 -18.66 -4.95
CA ASN A 58 -2.74 -17.95 -6.11
C ASN A 58 -2.96 -18.89 -7.31
N GLU A 59 -2.07 -19.86 -7.54
CA GLU A 59 -2.24 -20.88 -8.57
C GLU A 59 -3.45 -21.76 -8.29
N ALA A 60 -3.64 -22.20 -7.05
CA ALA A 60 -4.81 -23.00 -6.65
C ALA A 60 -6.13 -22.24 -6.86
N LEU A 61 -6.18 -20.97 -6.45
CA LEU A 61 -7.38 -20.14 -6.62
C LEU A 61 -7.69 -19.86 -8.10
N ARG A 62 -6.69 -19.68 -8.96
CA ARG A 62 -6.89 -19.53 -10.40
C ARG A 62 -7.47 -20.80 -11.03
N MET A 63 -6.97 -21.98 -10.66
CA MET A 63 -7.54 -23.25 -11.13
C MET A 63 -9.01 -23.38 -10.73
N LEU A 64 -9.37 -22.99 -9.51
CA LEU A 64 -10.76 -23.01 -9.04
C LEU A 64 -11.66 -22.07 -9.86
N ILE A 65 -11.16 -20.88 -10.20
CA ILE A 65 -11.86 -19.93 -11.08
C ILE A 65 -12.10 -20.56 -12.46
N GLU A 66 -11.09 -21.18 -13.06
CA GLU A 66 -11.24 -21.85 -14.36
C GLU A 66 -12.28 -22.97 -14.33
N ILE A 67 -12.28 -23.79 -13.27
CA ILE A 67 -13.27 -24.86 -13.11
C ILE A 67 -14.67 -24.27 -12.98
N ALA A 68 -14.85 -23.23 -12.17
CA ALA A 68 -16.13 -22.56 -11.99
C ALA A 68 -16.66 -21.95 -13.29
N GLN A 69 -15.79 -21.37 -14.13
CA GLN A 69 -16.15 -20.84 -15.43
C GLN A 69 -16.57 -21.92 -16.44
N ARG A 70 -15.98 -23.11 -16.37
CA ARG A 70 -16.33 -24.25 -17.25
C ARG A 70 -17.63 -24.94 -16.86
N GLN A 71 -18.13 -24.70 -15.64
CA GLN A 71 -19.39 -25.25 -15.14
C GLN A 71 -20.60 -24.33 -15.37
N GLN A 72 -20.39 -23.16 -15.98
CA GLN A 72 -21.43 -22.27 -16.48
C GLN A 72 -21.73 -22.55 -17.96
#